data_AF-A0AA92DRJ3-F1
#
_entry.id   AF-A0AA92DRJ3-F1
#
_cell.length_a   1.000
_cell.length_b   1.000
_cell.length_c   1.000
_cell.angle_alpha   90.00
_cell.angle_beta   90.00
_cell.angle_gamma   90.00
#
_symmetry.space_group_name_H-M   'P 1'
#
loop_
_entity.id
_entity.type
_entity.pdbx_description
1 polymer ?
#
loop_
_entity_poly.entity_id
_entity_poly.type
_entity_poly.pdbx_seq_one_letter_code
_entity_poly.pdbx_strand_id
1 'polypeptide(L)'
;MPAHIRPDVVRPDEVTTVVHVLEAFRKLDPDLPIQYALSFMTIAQNEGMSIGELAERLGIAQSSASRNVAALSRWHSFGKAGLDLVQAQEDPRERRRKIVTLTDSGRAFLEELRAIVKPTVHTPSEPRRARSA
;
A
#
# COMPACT_ATOMS: atom_id res chain seq x y z
N MET A 1 -0.78 4.39 -43.38
CA MET A 1 -0.71 3.15 -42.57
C MET A 1 -0.38 3.55 -41.15
N PRO A 2 -1.36 3.68 -40.24
CA PRO A 2 -1.07 4.06 -38.87
C PRO A 2 -0.51 2.84 -38.11
N ALA A 3 0.64 3.03 -37.48
CA ALA A 3 1.30 2.02 -36.66
C ALA A 3 0.35 1.54 -35.56
N HIS A 4 0.03 0.24 -35.60
CA HIS A 4 -0.71 -0.42 -34.52
C HIS A 4 0.18 -0.46 -33.29
N ILE A 5 -0.15 0.36 -32.30
CA ILE A 5 0.36 0.21 -30.94
C ILE A 5 -0.16 -1.14 -30.45
N ARG A 6 0.74 -2.10 -30.27
CA ARG A 6 0.45 -3.42 -29.69
C ARG A 6 0.19 -3.23 -28.19
N PRO A 7 -1.04 -3.46 -27.68
CA PRO A 7 -1.42 -3.17 -26.29
C PRO A 7 -0.85 -4.14 -25.25
N ASP A 8 0.01 -5.06 -25.66
CA ASP A 8 0.35 -6.30 -24.95
C ASP A 8 1.83 -6.44 -24.55
N VAL A 9 2.65 -5.39 -24.73
CA VAL A 9 4.04 -5.38 -24.26
C VAL A 9 4.11 -4.73 -22.88
N VAL A 10 4.26 -5.55 -21.85
CA VAL A 10 4.58 -5.08 -20.49
C VAL A 10 5.79 -4.16 -20.56
N ARG A 11 5.64 -2.92 -20.10
CA ARG A 11 6.77 -1.99 -20.12
C ARG A 11 7.71 -2.34 -18.97
N PRO A 12 9.03 -2.53 -19.21
CA PRO A 12 9.95 -2.99 -18.16
C PRO A 12 9.95 -2.12 -16.89
N ASP A 13 9.68 -0.83 -17.02
CA ASP A 13 9.53 0.12 -15.91
C ASP A 13 8.34 -0.20 -15.00
N GLU A 14 7.22 -0.69 -15.54
CA GLU A 14 6.05 -1.07 -14.74
C GLU A 14 6.36 -2.27 -13.83
N VAL A 15 7.11 -3.25 -14.34
CA VAL A 15 7.56 -4.41 -13.54
C VAL A 15 8.53 -3.97 -12.46
N THR A 16 9.47 -3.08 -12.80
CA THR A 16 10.40 -2.50 -11.84
C THR A 16 9.67 -1.76 -10.72
N THR A 17 8.61 -0.99 -11.04
CA THR A 17 7.78 -0.33 -10.02
C THR A 17 7.17 -1.34 -9.04
N VAL A 18 6.61 -2.44 -9.54
CA VAL A 18 6.03 -3.49 -8.68
C VAL A 18 7.09 -4.13 -7.79
N VAL A 19 8.28 -4.42 -8.34
CA VAL A 19 9.40 -4.96 -7.57
C VAL A 19 9.78 -4.01 -6.44
N HIS A 20 9.94 -2.71 -6.70
CA HIS A 20 10.28 -1.73 -5.68
C HIS A 20 9.21 -1.61 -4.58
N VAL A 21 7.92 -1.72 -4.93
CA VAL A 21 6.83 -1.76 -3.94
C VAL A 21 6.97 -2.99 -3.04
N LEU A 22 7.19 -4.17 -3.61
CA LEU A 22 7.37 -5.41 -2.83
C LEU A 22 8.63 -5.37 -1.97
N GLU A 23 9.71 -4.77 -2.46
CA GLU A 23 10.93 -4.54 -1.69
C GLU A 23 10.71 -3.61 -0.51
N ALA A 24 9.89 -2.56 -0.67
CA ALA A 24 9.52 -1.67 0.44
C ALA A 24 8.80 -2.44 1.56
N PHE A 25 7.87 -3.35 1.21
CA PHE A 25 7.26 -4.25 2.20
C PHE A 25 8.29 -5.19 2.85
N ARG A 26 9.21 -5.77 2.06
CA ARG A 26 10.25 -6.68 2.58
C ARG A 26 11.24 -5.99 3.54
N LYS A 27 11.42 -4.67 3.43
CA LYS A 27 12.24 -3.90 4.39
C LYS A 27 11.60 -3.79 5.77
N LEU A 28 10.27 -3.85 5.86
CA LEU A 28 9.56 -3.83 7.15
C LEU A 28 9.77 -5.14 7.90
N ASP A 29 9.62 -6.26 7.19
CA ASP A 29 9.87 -7.60 7.68
C ASP A 29 10.27 -8.49 6.48
N PRO A 30 11.46 -9.12 6.48
CA PRO A 30 11.89 -10.01 5.40
C PRO A 30 10.94 -11.18 5.15
N ASP A 31 10.22 -11.62 6.18
CA ASP A 31 9.29 -12.74 6.15
C ASP A 31 7.82 -12.28 6.09
N LEU A 32 7.57 -11.01 5.73
CA LEU A 32 6.22 -10.42 5.68
C LEU A 32 5.30 -11.24 4.76
N PRO A 33 4.25 -11.89 5.28
CA PRO A 33 3.30 -12.60 4.45
C PRO A 33 2.62 -11.65 3.46
N ILE A 34 2.53 -12.03 2.19
CA ILE A 34 1.89 -11.21 1.14
C ILE A 34 0.47 -10.77 1.52
N GLN A 35 -0.23 -11.59 2.30
CA GLN A 35 -1.57 -11.27 2.80
C GLN A 35 -1.58 -10.03 3.71
N TYR A 36 -0.49 -9.75 4.44
CA TYR A 36 -0.38 -8.55 5.29
C TYR A 36 -0.23 -7.30 4.41
N ALA A 37 0.57 -7.38 3.35
CA ALA A 37 0.69 -6.31 2.36
C ALA A 37 -0.67 -6.03 1.70
N LEU A 38 -1.40 -7.07 1.27
CA LEU A 38 -2.75 -6.92 0.71
C LEU A 38 -3.73 -6.31 1.70
N SER A 39 -3.70 -6.75 2.97
CA SER A 39 -4.54 -6.16 4.03
C SER A 39 -4.23 -4.69 4.25
N PHE A 40 -2.95 -4.32 4.36
CA PHE A 40 -2.52 -2.92 4.49
C PHE A 40 -3.00 -2.08 3.30
N MET A 41 -2.77 -2.52 2.06
CA MET A 41 -3.19 -1.80 0.87
C MET A 41 -4.72 -1.64 0.78
N THR A 42 -5.47 -2.67 1.17
CA THR A 42 -6.94 -2.62 1.17
C THR A 42 -7.46 -1.63 2.21
N ILE A 43 -6.84 -1.56 3.39
CA ILE A 43 -7.15 -0.56 4.42
C ILE A 43 -6.80 0.84 3.92
N ALA A 44 -5.62 1.03 3.33
CA ALA A 44 -5.16 2.31 2.80
C ALA A 44 -6.05 2.84 1.66
N GLN A 45 -6.67 1.97 0.87
CA GLN A 45 -7.64 2.36 -0.16
C GLN A 45 -8.94 2.92 0.43
N ASN A 46 -9.34 2.50 1.64
CA ASN A 46 -10.57 2.93 2.26
C ASN A 46 -10.50 2.81 3.80
N GLU A 47 -9.92 3.81 4.45
CA GLU A 47 -9.84 3.86 5.92
C GLU A 47 -11.23 3.91 6.56
N GLY A 48 -11.33 3.38 7.79
CA GLY A 48 -12.60 3.38 8.54
C GLY A 48 -13.45 2.13 8.34
N MET A 49 -12.95 1.12 7.63
CA MET A 49 -13.65 -0.17 7.49
C MET A 49 -13.54 -1.03 8.74
N SER A 50 -14.51 -1.92 8.96
CA SER A 50 -14.44 -2.96 9.99
C SER A 50 -13.57 -4.13 9.55
N ILE A 51 -13.19 -4.98 10.51
CA ILE A 51 -12.48 -6.25 10.20
C ILE A 51 -13.34 -7.17 9.33
N GLY A 52 -14.67 -7.15 9.50
CA GLY A 52 -15.59 -7.94 8.67
C GLY A 52 -15.56 -7.50 7.21
N GLU A 53 -15.67 -6.19 6.97
CA GLU A 53 -15.58 -5.63 5.60
C GLU A 53 -14.20 -5.87 4.97
N LEU A 54 -13.13 -5.81 5.76
CA LEU A 54 -11.79 -6.17 5.28
C LEU A 54 -11.74 -7.64 4.83
N ALA A 55 -12.34 -8.53 5.61
CA ALA A 55 -12.40 -9.95 5.31
C ALA A 55 -13.18 -10.22 4.01
N GLU A 56 -14.33 -9.57 3.85
CA GLU A 56 -15.15 -9.61 2.64
C GLU A 56 -14.39 -9.12 1.41
N ARG A 57 -13.73 -7.96 1.50
CA ARG A 57 -12.95 -7.38 0.39
C ARG A 57 -11.79 -8.26 -0.05
N LEU A 58 -11.15 -8.96 0.89
CA LEU A 58 -10.02 -9.84 0.61
C LEU A 58 -10.43 -11.28 0.28
N GLY A 59 -11.72 -11.63 0.43
CA GLY A 59 -12.19 -13.00 0.24
C GLY A 59 -11.60 -13.99 1.26
N ILE A 60 -11.32 -13.55 2.49
CA ILE A 60 -10.72 -14.38 3.55
C ILE A 60 -11.66 -14.51 4.75
N ALA A 61 -11.42 -15.51 5.60
CA ALA A 61 -12.14 -15.63 6.87
C ALA A 61 -11.89 -14.41 7.77
N GLN A 62 -12.91 -13.98 8.52
CA GLN A 62 -12.80 -12.86 9.47
C GLN A 62 -11.71 -13.08 10.52
N SER A 63 -11.48 -14.32 10.95
CA SER A 63 -10.37 -14.68 11.85
C SER A 63 -8.99 -14.45 11.20
N SER A 64 -8.85 -14.67 9.89
CA SER A 64 -7.62 -14.36 9.16
C SER A 64 -7.43 -12.86 9.01
N ALA A 65 -8.48 -12.11 8.65
CA ALA A 65 -8.43 -10.64 8.62
C ALA A 65 -8.05 -10.05 9.98
N SER A 66 -8.63 -10.56 11.07
CA SER A 66 -8.29 -10.15 12.43
C SER A 66 -6.82 -10.39 12.78
N ARG A 67 -6.25 -11.54 12.37
CA ARG A 67 -4.83 -11.84 12.58
C ARG A 67 -3.94 -10.88 11.79
N ASN A 68 -4.29 -10.57 10.55
CA ASN A 68 -3.53 -9.61 9.74
C ASN A 68 -3.56 -8.22 10.37
N VAL A 69 -4.73 -7.75 10.81
CA VAL A 69 -4.88 -6.46 11.49
C VAL A 69 -4.05 -6.42 12.77
N ALA A 70 -4.07 -7.50 13.57
CA ALA A 70 -3.24 -7.58 14.77
C ALA A 70 -1.73 -7.52 14.45
N ALA A 71 -1.27 -8.21 13.40
CA ALA A 71 0.13 -8.19 13.00
C ALA A 71 0.59 -6.82 12.44
N LEU A 72 -0.30 -6.14 11.73
CA LEU A 72 -0.07 -4.79 11.22
C LEU A 72 -0.21 -3.70 12.30
N SER A 73 -0.81 -4.00 13.46
CA SER A 73 -1.00 -3.05 14.55
C SER A 73 0.26 -2.91 15.40
N ARG A 74 0.29 -1.91 16.30
CA ARG A 74 1.41 -1.73 17.25
C ARG A 74 1.70 -2.98 18.10
N TRP A 75 0.66 -3.69 18.49
CA TRP A 75 0.74 -4.85 19.37
C TRP A 75 0.19 -6.08 18.68
N HIS A 76 1.05 -7.06 18.44
CA HIS A 76 0.65 -8.39 18.00
C HIS A 76 0.12 -9.20 19.20
N SER A 77 -0.75 -10.18 18.94
CA SER A 77 -1.11 -11.23 19.91
C SER A 77 0.14 -11.78 20.62
N PHE A 78 0.08 -11.98 21.93
CA PHE A 78 1.19 -12.47 22.77
C PHE A 78 2.34 -11.48 23.06
N GLY A 79 2.10 -10.17 22.94
CA GLY A 79 3.02 -9.14 23.45
C GLY A 79 4.25 -8.86 22.58
N LYS A 80 4.28 -9.36 21.35
CA LYS A 80 5.26 -8.95 20.34
C LYS A 80 4.87 -7.60 19.75
N ALA A 81 5.85 -6.74 19.47
CA ALA A 81 5.61 -5.54 18.68
C ALA A 81 5.18 -5.96 17.28
N GLY A 82 4.05 -5.43 16.81
CA GLY A 82 3.67 -5.53 15.39
C GLY A 82 4.26 -4.37 14.60
N LEU A 83 3.86 -4.23 13.34
CA LEU A 83 4.47 -3.27 12.40
C LEU A 83 4.06 -1.80 12.65
N ASP A 84 3.12 -1.55 13.56
CA ASP A 84 2.57 -0.22 13.87
C ASP A 84 2.09 0.54 12.61
N LEU A 85 1.51 -0.14 11.63
CA LEU A 85 1.02 0.46 10.38
C LEU A 85 -0.48 0.78 10.42
N VAL A 86 -1.24 0.06 11.23
CA VAL A 86 -2.69 0.25 11.36
C VAL A 86 -3.11 0.29 12.82
N GLN A 87 -4.28 0.88 13.08
CA GLN A 87 -4.89 0.90 14.40
C GLN A 87 -6.39 0.60 14.30
N ALA A 88 -6.89 -0.18 15.26
CA ALA A 88 -8.31 -0.43 15.42
C ALA A 88 -8.86 0.45 16.56
N GLN A 89 -9.82 1.32 16.25
CA GLN A 89 -10.43 2.25 17.19
C GLN A 89 -11.95 2.12 17.18
N GLU A 90 -12.62 2.55 18.24
CA GLU A 90 -14.09 2.64 18.26
C GLU A 90 -14.55 3.63 17.18
N ASP A 91 -15.62 3.29 16.48
CA ASP A 91 -16.23 4.20 15.52
C ASP A 91 -16.89 5.37 16.28
N PRO A 92 -16.50 6.63 16.01
CA PRO A 92 -17.08 7.80 16.67
C PRO A 92 -18.61 7.93 16.44
N ARG A 93 -19.11 7.40 15.32
CA ARG A 93 -20.53 7.43 14.93
C ARG A 93 -21.31 6.26 15.51
N GLU A 94 -20.64 5.12 15.69
CA GLU A 94 -21.22 3.91 16.25
C GLU A 94 -20.22 3.17 17.16
N ARG A 95 -20.10 3.61 18.42
CA ARG A 95 -19.08 3.08 19.36
C ARG A 95 -19.06 1.57 19.56
N ARG A 96 -20.16 0.88 19.21
CA ARG A 96 -20.25 -0.60 19.24
C ARG A 96 -19.42 -1.27 18.13
N ARG A 97 -19.00 -0.51 17.13
CA ARG A 97 -18.20 -0.98 15.99
C ARG A 97 -16.76 -0.54 16.16
N LYS A 98 -15.82 -1.42 15.79
CA LYS A 98 -14.40 -1.06 15.64
C LYS A 98 -14.08 -0.86 14.17
N ILE A 99 -13.37 0.21 13.88
CA ILE A 99 -12.90 0.56 12.53
C ILE A 99 -11.38 0.58 12.50
N VAL A 100 -10.83 0.18 11.36
CA VAL A 100 -9.39 0.09 11.11
C VAL A 100 -8.97 1.28 10.27
N THR A 101 -7.93 1.97 10.73
CA THR A 101 -7.35 3.18 10.11
C THR A 101 -5.83 3.06 10.11
N LEU A 102 -5.16 3.89 9.31
CA LEU A 102 -3.71 3.95 9.32
C LEU A 102 -3.22 4.69 10.57
N THR A 103 -2.09 4.24 11.11
CA THR A 103 -1.29 5.03 12.06
C THR A 103 -0.50 6.10 11.29
N ASP A 104 0.24 6.95 12.02
CA ASP A 104 1.12 7.93 11.38
C ASP A 104 2.30 7.28 10.65
N SER A 105 2.86 6.19 11.21
CA SER A 105 3.84 5.33 10.54
C SER A 105 3.25 4.63 9.31
N GLY A 106 2.00 4.16 9.40
CA GLY A 106 1.28 3.62 8.24
C GLY A 106 1.11 4.63 7.12
N ARG A 107 0.74 5.87 7.45
CA ARG A 107 0.64 6.97 6.48
C ARG A 107 2.00 7.31 5.87
N ALA A 108 3.06 7.38 6.68
CA ALA A 108 4.41 7.62 6.17
C ALA A 108 4.87 6.53 5.20
N PHE A 109 4.60 5.26 5.52
CA PHE A 109 4.90 4.14 4.64
C PHE A 109 4.06 4.19 3.34
N LEU A 110 2.77 4.56 3.42
CA LEU A 110 1.95 4.77 2.23
C LEU A 110 2.53 5.85 1.31
N GLU A 111 3.05 6.96 1.86
CA GLU A 111 3.71 7.99 1.05
C GLU A 111 5.01 7.50 0.40
N GLU A 112 5.78 6.62 1.06
CA GLU A 112 6.94 5.94 0.45
C GLU A 112 6.49 5.11 -0.77
N LEU A 113 5.43 4.31 -0.63
CA LEU A 113 4.88 3.53 -1.74
C LEU A 113 4.37 4.42 -2.87
N ARG A 114 3.70 5.54 -2.55
CA ARG A 114 3.22 6.50 -3.55
C ARG A 114 4.38 7.17 -4.30
N ALA A 115 5.51 7.40 -3.65
CA ALA A 115 6.71 7.95 -4.30
C ALA A 115 7.30 6.99 -5.34
N ILE A 116 7.21 5.67 -5.10
CA ILE A 116 7.65 4.64 -6.07
C ILE A 116 6.75 4.61 -7.31
N VAL A 117 5.44 4.81 -7.13
CA VAL A 117 4.45 4.74 -8.22
C VAL A 117 4.39 6.03 -9.05
N LYS A 118 4.69 7.19 -8.45
CA LYS A 118 4.67 8.46 -9.20
C LYS A 118 5.70 8.40 -10.34
N PRO A 119 5.28 8.57 -11.61
CA PRO A 119 6.23 8.66 -12.71
C PRO A 119 7.14 9.84 -12.44
N THR A 120 8.45 9.63 -12.56
CA THR A 120 9.43 10.73 -12.50
C THR A 120 9.05 11.69 -13.62
N VAL A 121 8.45 12.83 -13.27
CA VAL A 121 8.12 13.87 -14.23
C VAL A 121 9.46 14.42 -14.72
N HIS A 122 9.96 13.88 -15.83
CA HIS A 122 11.04 14.49 -16.57
C HIS A 122 10.44 15.70 -17.27
N THR A 123 10.49 16.88 -16.62
CA THR A 123 10.31 18.14 -17.31
C THR A 123 11.37 18.19 -18.41
N PRO A 124 11.01 18.23 -19.70
CA PRO A 124 12.00 18.43 -20.75
C PRO A 124 12.68 19.76 -20.47
N SER A 125 13.99 19.72 -20.24
CA SER A 125 14.82 20.92 -20.20
C SER A 125 14.61 21.70 -21.49
N GLU A 126 14.35 23.01 -21.36
CA GLU A 126 14.16 23.93 -22.48
C GLU A 126 15.18 23.69 -23.60
N PRO A 127 14.78 23.81 -24.88
CA PRO A 127 15.70 23.65 -25.97
C PRO A 127 16.82 24.69 -25.82
N ARG A 128 18.05 24.18 -25.71
CA ARG A 128 19.28 24.96 -25.85
C ARG A 128 19.14 25.79 -27.12
N ARG A 129 18.90 27.09 -26.97
CA ARG A 129 18.92 28.04 -28.09
C ARG A 129 20.21 27.82 -28.84
N ALA A 130 20.10 27.33 -30.06
CA ALA A 130 21.16 27.42 -31.06
C ALA A 130 21.50 28.91 -31.18
N ARG A 131 22.69 29.29 -30.71
CA ARG A 131 23.32 30.51 -31.19
C ARG A 131 24.00 30.14 -32.50
N SER A 132 23.27 30.38 -33.58
CA SER A 132 23.83 30.64 -34.89
C SER A 132 24.11 32.15 -34.99
N ALA A 133 25.16 32.49 -35.73
CA ALA A 133 25.74 33.81 -36.04
C ALA A 133 26.94 34.21 -35.17
#